data_AF-A0A1J4W911-F1
#
_entry.id   AF-A0A1J4W911-F1
#
_cell.length_a   1.000
_cell.length_b   1.000
_cell.length_c   1.000
_cell.angle_alpha   90.00
_cell.angle_beta   90.00
_cell.angle_gamma   90.00
#
_symmetry.space_group_name_H-M   'P 1'
#
loop_
_entity.id
_entity.type
_entity.pdbx_description
1 polymer ?
#
loop_
_entity_poly.entity_id
_entity_poly.type
_entity_poly.pdbx_seq_one_letter_code
_entity_poly.pdbx_strand_id
1 'polypeptide(L)'
;MFQKTNCGKSWLKDKPSYWDKGYQGVNKDFPAFMAIIPKKASRKRKLSQRDKLFNQAVSKIRIKVEHSINNCKHFKLLRQVYRHSFKDYHQRFKNIACLINYRQEQALIKQRGEFLCTIGFQPARIIV
;
A
#
# COMPACT_ATOMS: atom_id res chain seq x y z
N MET A 1 -7.34 11.23 -17.30
CA MET A 1 -8.26 10.23 -16.68
C MET A 1 -8.93 10.86 -15.48
N PHE A 2 -8.15 11.34 -14.52
CA PHE A 2 -8.67 11.84 -13.25
C PHE A 2 -9.50 13.13 -13.36
N GLN A 3 -9.16 14.01 -14.30
CA GLN A 3 -9.98 15.19 -14.60
C GLN A 3 -11.36 14.83 -15.16
N LYS A 4 -11.47 13.74 -15.94
CA LYS A 4 -12.75 13.32 -16.56
C LYS A 4 -13.69 12.66 -15.56
N THR A 5 -13.15 11.95 -14.57
CA THR A 5 -13.94 11.17 -13.59
C THR A 5 -14.21 11.94 -12.29
N ASN A 6 -13.60 13.11 -12.09
CA ASN A 6 -13.66 13.93 -10.87
C ASN A 6 -13.30 13.17 -9.56
N CYS A 7 -12.78 11.95 -9.68
CA CYS A 7 -12.66 10.99 -8.59
C CYS A 7 -11.58 11.36 -7.58
N GLY A 8 -10.64 12.26 -7.89
CA GLY A 8 -9.58 12.65 -6.95
C GLY A 8 -9.98 13.71 -5.93
N LYS A 9 -11.12 14.40 -6.10
CA LYS A 9 -11.47 15.56 -5.26
C LYS A 9 -11.93 15.21 -3.84
N SER A 10 -12.51 14.01 -3.61
CA SER A 10 -13.06 13.63 -2.30
C SER A 10 -12.09 12.87 -1.39
N TRP A 11 -11.03 12.26 -1.93
CA TRP A 11 -10.24 11.25 -1.19
C TRP A 11 -8.94 11.80 -0.57
N LEU A 12 -8.55 13.05 -0.87
CA LEU A 12 -7.12 13.40 -0.94
C LEU A 12 -6.81 14.83 -0.48
N LYS A 13 -7.29 15.26 0.69
CA LYS A 13 -7.09 16.65 1.12
C LYS A 13 -5.84 16.87 1.97
N ASP A 14 -5.47 15.93 2.84
CA ASP A 14 -4.49 16.26 3.91
C ASP A 14 -3.35 15.25 4.12
N LYS A 15 -3.33 14.10 3.41
CA LYS A 15 -2.35 13.03 3.67
C LYS A 15 -1.53 12.66 2.43
N PRO A 16 -0.20 12.45 2.57
CA PRO A 16 0.59 11.90 1.49
C PRO A 16 0.17 10.47 1.19
N SER A 17 0.21 10.12 -0.09
CA SER A 17 -0.21 8.80 -0.57
C SER A 17 0.83 8.19 -1.49
N TYR A 18 0.95 6.87 -1.48
CA TYR A 18 1.87 6.14 -2.34
C TYR A 18 1.13 5.61 -3.56
N TRP A 19 1.67 5.89 -4.75
CA TRP A 19 1.04 5.51 -6.01
C TRP A 19 2.01 4.77 -6.91
N ASP A 20 1.46 3.95 -7.80
CA ASP A 20 2.24 3.25 -8.81
C ASP A 20 2.75 4.17 -9.91
N LYS A 21 3.81 3.72 -10.59
CA LYS A 21 4.47 4.46 -11.69
C LYS A 21 3.54 4.78 -12.86
N GLY A 22 2.43 4.05 -13.02
CA GLY A 22 1.43 4.31 -14.06
C GLY A 22 0.65 5.61 -13.84
N TYR A 23 0.65 6.13 -12.62
CA TYR A 23 -0.20 7.26 -12.21
C TYR A 23 0.52 8.61 -12.20
N GLN A 24 1.58 8.79 -12.99
CA GLN A 24 2.32 10.05 -13.09
C GLN A 24 1.46 11.27 -13.46
N GLY A 25 0.31 11.05 -14.11
CA GLY A 25 -0.66 12.10 -14.43
C GLY A 25 -1.33 12.72 -13.20
N VAL A 26 -1.33 12.04 -12.04
CA VAL A 26 -1.98 12.52 -10.81
C VAL A 26 -1.41 13.86 -10.36
N ASN A 27 -0.09 14.03 -10.37
CA ASN A 27 0.55 15.28 -9.95
C ASN A 27 0.23 16.45 -10.90
N LYS A 28 -0.13 16.16 -12.16
CA LYS A 28 -0.57 17.17 -13.13
C LYS A 28 -2.05 17.50 -12.96
N ASP A 29 -2.87 16.47 -12.76
CA ASP A 29 -4.32 16.59 -12.65
C ASP A 29 -4.73 17.22 -11.29
N PHE A 30 -3.96 16.98 -10.21
CA PHE A 30 -4.18 17.52 -8.87
C PHE A 30 -2.87 18.04 -8.24
N PRO A 31 -2.49 19.30 -8.52
CA PRO A 31 -1.24 19.86 -8.01
C PRO A 31 -1.26 20.12 -6.49
N ALA A 32 -2.44 20.28 -5.88
CA ALA A 32 -2.60 20.45 -4.44
C ALA A 32 -2.35 19.15 -3.65
N PHE A 33 -2.18 18.02 -4.32
CA PHE A 33 -2.10 16.71 -3.68
C PHE A 33 -0.67 16.16 -3.61
N MET A 34 -0.26 15.68 -2.42
CA MET A 34 1.02 15.00 -2.22
C MET A 34 0.93 13.52 -2.64
N ALA A 35 1.13 13.24 -3.93
CA ALA A 35 1.32 11.89 -4.45
C ALA A 35 2.82 11.52 -4.51
N ILE A 36 3.20 10.51 -3.73
CA ILE A 36 4.54 9.91 -3.70
C ILE A 36 4.59 8.83 -4.78
N ILE A 37 5.22 9.16 -5.91
CA ILE A 37 5.39 8.26 -7.05
C ILE A 37 6.88 8.00 -7.26
N PRO A 38 7.31 6.73 -7.41
CA PRO A 38 8.69 6.41 -7.75
C PRO A 38 9.11 7.08 -9.06
N LYS A 39 10.30 7.69 -9.08
CA LYS A 39 10.83 8.33 -10.28
C LYS A 39 11.16 7.30 -11.34
N LYS A 40 10.69 7.55 -12.57
CA LYS A 40 10.91 6.69 -13.74
C LYS A 40 12.13 7.20 -14.51
N ALA A 41 13.03 6.30 -14.88
CA ALA A 41 14.10 6.60 -15.83
C ALA A 41 13.50 6.79 -17.25
N SER A 42 14.02 7.74 -18.01
CA SER A 42 13.69 7.89 -19.44
C SER A 42 14.96 7.78 -20.28
N ARG A 43 14.80 7.53 -21.60
CA ARG A 43 15.94 7.42 -22.53
C ARG A 43 16.90 8.62 -22.43
N LYS A 44 16.36 9.83 -22.23
CA LYS A 44 17.13 11.08 -22.13
C LYS A 44 17.49 11.46 -20.69
N ARG A 45 16.89 10.84 -19.68
CA ARG A 45 17.07 11.20 -18.26
C ARG A 45 17.28 9.95 -17.41
N LYS A 46 18.56 9.65 -17.17
CA LYS A 46 18.97 8.60 -16.22
C LYS A 46 18.64 9.04 -14.78
N LEU A 47 18.41 8.06 -13.91
CA LEU A 47 18.15 8.30 -12.49
C LEU A 47 19.44 8.77 -11.79
N SER A 48 19.35 9.91 -11.09
CA SER A 48 20.44 10.35 -10.22
C SER A 48 20.56 9.43 -9.01
N GLN A 49 21.70 9.47 -8.32
CA GLN A 49 21.91 8.68 -7.09
C GLN A 49 20.84 9.01 -6.02
N ARG A 50 20.46 10.28 -5.90
CA ARG A 50 19.39 10.73 -4.99
C ARG A 50 18.04 10.12 -5.37
N ASP A 51 17.71 10.07 -6.66
CA ASP A 51 16.47 9.46 -7.13
C ASP A 51 16.43 7.96 -6.89
N LYS A 52 17.58 7.27 -6.99
CA LYS A 52 17.69 5.85 -6.67
C LYS A 52 17.44 5.60 -5.18
N LEU A 53 18.05 6.39 -4.29
CA LEU A 53 17.83 6.28 -2.85
C LEU A 53 16.37 6.53 -2.47
N PHE A 54 15.75 7.55 -3.07
CA PHE A 54 14.33 7.81 -2.90
C PHE A 54 13.47 6.62 -3.35
N ASN A 55 13.73 6.07 -4.54
CA ASN A 55 13.02 4.90 -5.04
C ASN A 55 13.23 3.67 -4.15
N GLN A 56 14.42 3.50 -3.57
CA GLN A 56 14.71 2.40 -2.65
C GLN A 56 13.90 2.53 -1.35
N ALA A 57 13.79 3.73 -0.78
CA ALA A 57 12.96 3.99 0.39
C ALA A 57 11.47 3.69 0.11
N VAL A 58 10.95 4.16 -1.02
CA VAL A 58 9.56 3.86 -1.45
C VAL A 58 9.37 2.35 -1.67
N SER A 59 10.35 1.67 -2.25
CA SER A 59 10.29 0.21 -2.49
C SER A 59 10.23 -0.58 -1.18
N LYS A 60 10.98 -0.18 -0.14
CA LYS A 60 10.89 -0.80 1.19
C LYS A 60 9.48 -0.72 1.77
N ILE A 61 8.77 0.39 1.56
CA ILE A 61 7.38 0.55 1.99
C ILE A 61 6.46 -0.34 1.15
N ARG A 62 6.63 -0.37 -0.18
CA ARG A 62 5.83 -1.22 -1.08
C ARG A 62 5.95 -2.71 -0.73
N ILE A 63 7.14 -3.20 -0.38
CA ILE A 63 7.34 -4.60 0.00
C ILE A 63 6.47 -4.98 1.21
N LYS A 64 6.36 -4.11 2.22
CA LYS A 64 5.50 -4.36 3.40
C LYS A 64 4.01 -4.47 3.00
N VAL A 65 3.57 -3.58 2.12
CA VAL A 65 2.19 -3.56 1.60
C VAL A 65 1.93 -4.81 0.74
N GLU A 66 2.85 -5.14 -0.17
CA GLU A 66 2.76 -6.33 -1.04
C GLU A 66 2.70 -7.62 -0.22
N HIS A 67 3.48 -7.73 0.85
CA HIS A 67 3.41 -8.88 1.76
C HIS A 67 2.02 -9.00 2.43
N SER A 68 1.44 -7.87 2.84
CA SER A 68 0.10 -7.83 3.43
C SER A 68 -0.98 -8.22 2.41
N ILE A 69 -0.88 -7.71 1.18
CA ILE A 69 -1.77 -8.09 0.07
C ILE A 69 -1.63 -9.58 -0.26
N ASN A 70 -0.41 -10.11 -0.26
CA ASN A 70 -0.18 -11.54 -0.48
C ASN A 70 -0.85 -12.38 0.61
N ASN A 71 -0.76 -11.96 1.88
CA ASN A 71 -1.44 -12.61 2.98
C ASN A 71 -2.96 -12.59 2.80
N CYS A 72 -3.52 -11.49 2.31
CA CYS A 72 -4.92 -11.40 1.93
C CYS A 72 -5.29 -12.41 0.83
N LYS A 73 -4.45 -12.55 -0.20
CA LYS A 73 -4.67 -13.47 -1.33
C LYS A 73 -4.55 -14.95 -0.96
N HIS A 74 -4.05 -15.32 0.22
CA HIS A 74 -4.14 -16.70 0.69
C HIS A 74 -5.59 -17.14 0.91
N PHE A 75 -6.48 -16.21 1.25
CA PHE A 75 -7.89 -16.51 1.44
C PHE A 75 -8.60 -16.60 0.09
N LYS A 76 -9.37 -17.68 -0.11
CA LYS A 76 -10.17 -17.89 -1.34
C LYS A 76 -11.14 -16.73 -1.62
N LEU A 77 -11.56 -16.00 -0.58
CA LEU A 77 -12.40 -14.80 -0.68
C LEU A 77 -11.86 -13.77 -1.69
N LEU A 78 -10.53 -13.57 -1.72
CA LEU A 78 -9.87 -12.58 -2.58
C LEU A 78 -9.17 -13.21 -3.79
N ARG A 79 -8.89 -14.51 -3.73
CA ARG A 79 -8.20 -15.25 -4.81
C ARG A 79 -9.14 -15.78 -5.88
N GLN A 80 -10.35 -16.18 -5.50
CA GLN A 80 -11.30 -16.84 -6.40
C GLN A 80 -12.54 -15.98 -6.61
N VAL A 81 -13.33 -16.31 -7.64
CA VAL A 81 -14.64 -15.70 -7.85
C VAL A 81 -15.52 -16.01 -6.64
N TYR A 82 -15.97 -14.96 -5.96
CA TYR A 82 -16.86 -15.06 -4.82
C TYR A 82 -18.27 -15.42 -5.29
N ARG A 83 -18.79 -16.56 -4.84
CA ARG A 83 -20.09 -17.12 -5.27
C ARG A 83 -21.20 -17.02 -4.21
N HIS A 84 -20.92 -16.38 -3.08
CA HIS A 84 -21.88 -16.25 -1.97
C HIS A 84 -22.55 -14.87 -1.99
N SER A 85 -23.52 -14.65 -1.10
CA SER A 85 -24.24 -13.37 -1.00
C SER A 85 -23.29 -12.20 -0.80
N PHE A 86 -23.48 -11.14 -1.59
CA PHE A 86 -22.69 -9.92 -1.51
C PHE A 86 -22.97 -9.13 -0.23
N LYS A 87 -24.15 -9.29 0.40
CA LYS A 87 -24.53 -8.61 1.64
C LYS A 87 -23.51 -8.84 2.77
N ASP A 88 -22.98 -10.06 2.87
CA ASP A 88 -22.05 -10.44 3.94
C ASP A 88 -20.58 -10.32 3.53
N TYR A 89 -20.30 -9.95 2.27
CA TYR A 89 -18.95 -9.92 1.73
C TYR A 89 -18.04 -9.00 2.57
N HIS A 90 -18.54 -7.81 2.89
CA HIS A 90 -17.80 -6.81 3.66
C HIS A 90 -17.48 -7.32 5.08
N GLN A 91 -18.43 -7.96 5.76
CA GLN A 91 -18.20 -8.53 7.09
C GLN A 91 -17.17 -9.67 7.05
N ARG A 92 -17.27 -10.56 6.06
CA ARG A 92 -16.29 -11.65 5.86
C ARG A 92 -14.89 -11.11 5.58
N PHE A 93 -14.79 -10.06 4.76
CA PHE A 93 -13.53 -9.39 4.49
C PHE A 93 -12.95 -8.72 5.74
N LYS A 94 -13.77 -8.02 6.54
CA LYS A 94 -13.37 -7.45 7.84
C LYS A 94 -12.80 -8.51 8.78
N ASN A 95 -13.47 -9.65 8.91
CA ASN A 95 -13.01 -10.74 9.76
C ASN A 95 -11.65 -11.27 9.31
N ILE A 96 -11.44 -11.46 8.00
CA ILE A 96 -10.15 -11.88 7.44
C ILE A 96 -9.06 -10.83 7.68
N ALA A 97 -9.35 -9.55 7.44
CA ALA A 97 -8.41 -8.47 7.69
C ALA A 97 -7.98 -8.41 9.16
N CYS A 98 -8.92 -8.61 10.09
CA CYS A 98 -8.65 -8.69 11.52
C CYS A 98 -7.70 -9.85 11.85
N LEU A 99 -7.93 -11.05 11.30
CA LEU A 99 -7.06 -12.21 11.49
C LEU A 99 -5.64 -11.97 10.95
N ILE A 100 -5.52 -11.32 9.79
CA ILE A 100 -4.21 -11.00 9.20
C ILE A 100 -3.47 -9.99 10.06
N ASN A 101 -4.15 -8.91 10.49
CA ASN A 101 -3.57 -7.91 11.39
C ASN A 101 -3.07 -8.56 12.68
N TYR A 102 -3.89 -9.40 13.31
CA TYR A 102 -3.50 -10.13 14.53
C TYR A 102 -2.27 -11.00 14.30
N ARG A 103 -2.23 -11.80 13.22
CA ARG A 103 -1.09 -12.65 12.88
C ARG A 103 0.19 -11.84 12.64
N GLN A 104 0.09 -10.70 11.96
CA GLN A 104 1.23 -9.81 11.74
C GLN A 104 1.76 -9.25 13.06
N GLU A 105 0.87 -8.86 13.97
CA GLU A 105 1.27 -8.36 15.30
C GLU A 105 1.96 -9.44 16.13
N GLN A 106 1.45 -10.67 16.13
CA GLN A 106 2.10 -11.80 16.83
C GLN A 106 3.50 -12.10 16.29
N ALA A 107 3.69 -12.06 14.97
CA ALA A 107 5.00 -12.26 14.36
C ALA A 107 6.01 -11.18 14.82
N LEU A 108 5.55 -9.95 15.02
CA LEU A 108 6.40 -8.87 15.53
C LEU A 108 6.72 -9.01 17.01
N ILE A 109 5.75 -9.42 17.83
CA ILE A 109 5.97 -9.66 19.25
C ILE A 109 7.02 -10.76 19.43
N LYS A 110 6.93 -11.84 18.65
CA LYS A 110 7.93 -12.91 18.64
C LYS A 110 9.33 -12.39 18.27
N GLN A 111 9.44 -11.56 17.23
CA GLN A 111 10.72 -10.96 16.83
C GLN A 111 11.29 -9.99 17.88
N ARG A 112 10.43 -9.27 18.61
CA ARG A 112 10.82 -8.33 19.67
C ARG A 112 11.25 -9.02 20.97
N GLY A 113 10.71 -10.21 21.26
CA GLY A 113 11.13 -11.02 22.41
C GLY A 113 12.53 -11.61 22.29
N GLU A 114 13.02 -11.79 21.06
CA GLU A 114 14.36 -12.32 20.77
C GLU A 114 15.43 -11.22 20.63
N PHE A 115 15.03 -9.97 20.34
CA PHE A 115 15.94 -8.83 20.20
C PHE A 115 15.31 -7.56 20.83
N LEU A 116 15.69 -7.25 22.07
CA LEU A 116 15.18 -6.09 22.82
C LEU A 116 15.60 -4.71 22.29
N CYS A 117 16.31 -4.61 21.16
CA CYS A 117 16.72 -3.34 20.61
C CYS A 117 16.76 -3.42 19.08
N THR A 118 15.75 -2.88 18.40
CA THR A 118 15.94 -2.09 17.16
C THR A 118 14.59 -1.53 16.66
N ILE A 119 14.41 -0.23 16.91
CA ILE A 119 13.87 0.78 15.99
C ILE A 119 12.74 0.34 15.01
N GLY A 120 11.51 0.72 15.36
CA GLY A 120 10.55 1.27 14.39
C GLY A 120 9.92 0.35 13.32
N PHE A 121 10.07 -0.97 13.36
CA PHE A 121 9.36 -1.83 12.42
C PHE A 121 7.88 -1.96 12.82
N GLN A 122 7.03 -1.13 12.20
CA GLN A 122 5.57 -1.31 12.20
C GLN A 122 5.14 -2.15 10.99
N PRO A 123 4.19 -3.09 11.16
CA PRO A 123 3.60 -3.84 10.07
C PRO A 123 2.63 -2.94 9.30
N ALA A 124 2.41 -3.24 8.03
CA ALA A 124 1.34 -2.57 7.29
C ALA A 124 0.00 -3.14 7.76
N ARG A 125 -0.73 -2.36 8.58
CA ARG A 125 -2.09 -2.72 9.02
C ARG A 125 -3.08 -2.50 7.90
N ILE A 126 -3.98 -3.46 7.72
CA ILE A 126 -5.11 -3.33 6.80
C ILE A 126 -6.19 -2.51 7.51
N ILE A 127 -6.60 -1.39 6.91
CA ILE A 127 -7.70 -0.54 7.37
C ILE A 127 -8.91 -0.87 6.47
N VAL A 128 -10.03 -1.29 7.07
CA VAL A 128 -11.26 -1.76 6.36
C VAL A 128 -12.47 -0.93 6.76
#